data_AF-A0A831TUZ2-F1
#
_entry.id   AF-A0A831TUZ2-F1
#
_cell.length_a   1.000
_cell.length_b   1.000
_cell.length_c   1.000
_cell.angle_alpha   90.00
_cell.angle_beta   90.00
_cell.angle_gamma   90.00
#
_symmetry.space_group_name_H-M   'P 1'
#
loop_
_entity.id
_entity.type
_entity.pdbx_description
1 polymer ?
#
loop_
_entity_poly.entity_id
_entity_poly.type
_entity_poly.pdbx_seq_one_letter_code
_entity_poly.pdbx_strand_id
1 'polypeptide(L)' 'MKLGQVYINNHKLDTFYGKEYNTDGYIDGTNKAHTHQSIEIPEDHYYLAGDVWWRAGLHDDAFAKGEIRGKVIGWLGEGN' A
#
# COMPACT_ATOMS: atom_id res chain seq x y z
N MET A 1 -4.59 -12.73 -9.50
CA MET A 1 -4.77 -11.58 -8.60
C MET A 1 -5.93 -11.85 -7.68
N LYS A 2 -5.81 -11.55 -6.38
CA LYS A 2 -6.95 -11.54 -5.45
C LYS A 2 -7.24 -10.09 -5.08
N LEU A 3 -8.52 -9.71 -5.14
CA LEU A 3 -9.00 -8.35 -4.92
C LEU A 3 -8.74 -7.94 -3.47
N GLY A 4 -8.14 -6.76 -3.22
CA GLY A 4 -7.99 -6.24 -1.86
C GLY A 4 -6.93 -6.92 -0.99
N GLN A 5 -6.02 -7.69 -1.57
CA GLN A 5 -4.92 -8.37 -0.85
C GLN A 5 -3.59 -8.17 -1.56
N VAL A 6 -2.57 -7.72 -0.81
CA VAL A 6 -1.19 -7.55 -1.30
C VAL A 6 -0.46 -8.89 -1.33
N TYR A 7 0.27 -9.10 -2.42
CA TYR A 7 1.22 -10.19 -2.59
C TYR A 7 2.58 -9.62 -3.00
N ILE A 8 3.66 -10.08 -2.37
CA ILE A 8 5.04 -9.73 -2.71
C ILE A 8 5.72 -11.02 -3.16
N ASN A 9 6.23 -11.05 -4.40
CA ASN A 9 6.85 -12.25 -4.98
C ASN A 9 5.97 -13.51 -4.86
N ASN A 10 4.66 -13.37 -5.13
CA ASN A 10 3.63 -14.40 -4.95
C ASN A 10 3.37 -14.87 -3.50
N HIS A 11 4.00 -14.26 -2.50
CA HIS A 11 3.73 -14.52 -1.09
C HIS A 11 2.72 -13.51 -0.54
N LYS A 12 1.70 -14.01 0.17
CA LYS A 12 0.69 -13.17 0.83
C LYS A 12 1.37 -12.32 1.90
N LEU A 13 1.17 -11.00 1.86
CA LEU A 13 1.55 -10.13 2.97
C LEU A 13 0.47 -10.24 4.07
N ASP A 14 0.68 -11.14 5.04
CA ASP A 14 -0.31 -11.42 6.09
C ASP A 14 -0.16 -10.48 7.29
N THR A 15 -0.49 -9.20 7.10
CA THR A 15 -0.39 -8.15 8.12
C THR A 15 -1.61 -7.24 8.10
N PHE A 16 -1.69 -6.29 9.06
CA PHE A 16 -2.69 -5.22 9.03
C PHE A 16 -2.68 -4.45 7.69
N TYR A 17 -1.50 -4.09 7.17
CA TYR A 17 -1.35 -3.32 5.92
C TYR A 17 -1.41 -4.17 4.65
N GLY A 18 -1.56 -5.49 4.77
CA GLY A 18 -1.60 -6.39 3.62
C GLY A 18 -2.94 -6.46 2.92
N LYS A 19 -3.96 -5.77 3.43
CA LYS A 19 -5.36 -5.97 3.06
C LYS A 19 -6.14 -4.67 3.07
N GLU A 20 -7.11 -4.57 2.19
CA GLU A 20 -7.94 -3.38 2.06
C GLU A 20 -9.02 -3.31 3.13
N TYR A 21 -9.26 -2.08 3.59
CA TYR A 21 -10.36 -1.74 4.47
C TYR A 21 -11.24 -0.66 3.83
N ASN A 22 -12.54 -0.78 4.06
CA ASN A 22 -13.48 0.32 3.90
C ASN A 22 -14.08 0.71 5.27
N THR A 23 -15.09 1.57 5.27
CA THR A 23 -15.81 2.00 6.48
C THR A 23 -16.48 0.85 7.25
N ASP A 24 -16.78 -0.26 6.59
CA ASP A 24 -17.54 -1.39 7.15
C ASP A 24 -16.63 -2.57 7.54
N GLY A 25 -15.32 -2.47 7.28
CA GLY A 25 -14.31 -3.47 7.61
C GLY A 25 -13.55 -4.00 6.39
N TYR A 26 -13.17 -5.27 6.46
CA TYR A 26 -12.37 -5.95 5.44
C TYR A 26 -13.19 -6.26 4.19
N ILE A 27 -12.63 -5.99 3.02
CA ILE A 27 -13.33 -6.19 1.73
C ILE A 27 -12.62 -7.13 0.75
N ASP A 28 -11.65 -7.93 1.22
CA ASP A 28 -10.91 -8.94 0.42
C ASP A 28 -11.86 -9.85 -0.38
N GLY A 29 -11.55 -10.02 -1.67
CA GLY A 29 -12.31 -10.87 -2.58
C GLY A 29 -13.66 -10.31 -3.02
N THR A 30 -14.03 -9.11 -2.61
CA THR A 30 -15.29 -8.45 -3.05
C THR A 30 -15.05 -7.57 -4.28
N ASN A 31 -16.12 -7.28 -5.03
CA ASN A 31 -16.09 -6.36 -6.17
C ASN A 31 -15.84 -4.88 -5.76
N LYS A 32 -15.89 -4.56 -4.46
CA LYS A 32 -15.57 -3.23 -3.94
C LYS A 32 -14.07 -3.05 -3.73
N ALA A 33 -13.32 -4.13 -3.64
CA ALA A 33 -11.90 -4.07 -3.39
C ALA A 33 -11.14 -3.64 -4.64
N HIS A 34 -10.15 -2.77 -4.42
CA HIS A 34 -9.23 -2.33 -5.43
C HIS A 34 -8.40 -3.51 -5.91
N THR A 35 -8.19 -3.52 -7.22
CA THR A 35 -7.22 -4.39 -7.87
C THR A 35 -6.17 -3.51 -8.50
N HIS A 36 -4.93 -3.97 -8.46
CA HIS A 36 -3.83 -3.30 -9.11
C HIS A 36 -3.06 -4.31 -9.94
N GLN A 37 -2.46 -3.85 -11.03
CA GLN A 37 -1.59 -4.71 -11.83
C GLN A 37 -0.32 -5.05 -11.05
N SER A 38 0.29 -6.20 -11.35
CA SER A 38 1.59 -6.53 -10.78
C SER A 38 2.62 -5.56 -11.34
N ILE A 39 3.48 -5.03 -10.47
CA ILE A 39 4.60 -4.17 -10.82
C ILE A 39 5.90 -4.87 -10.43
N GLU A 40 6.91 -4.78 -11.29
CA GLU A 40 8.29 -5.12 -10.93
C GLU A 40 8.98 -3.87 -10.37
N ILE A 41 9.57 -4.00 -9.18
CA ILE A 41 10.29 -2.90 -8.54
C ILE A 41 11.76 -2.97 -8.98
N PRO A 42 12.28 -1.96 -9.71
CA PRO A 42 13.69 -1.94 -10.09
C PRO A 42 14.61 -1.85 -8.86
N GLU A 43 15.89 -2.13 -9.07
CA GLU A 43 16.91 -1.87 -8.04
C GLU A 43 16.89 -0.38 -7.63
N ASP A 44 17.15 -0.10 -6.35
CA ASP A 44 17.10 1.24 -5.75
C ASP A 44 15.76 2.01 -5.92
N HIS A 45 14.65 1.30 -6.08
CA HIS A 45 13.30 1.88 -6.09
C HIS A 45 12.44 1.34 -4.94
N TYR A 46 11.37 2.08 -4.64
CA TYR A 46 10.37 1.73 -3.65
C TYR A 46 8.98 1.82 -4.28
N TYR A 47 8.13 0.83 -3.98
CA TYR A 47 6.70 0.98 -4.20
C TYR A 47 6.08 1.66 -2.98
N LEU A 48 5.28 2.70 -3.21
CA LEU A 48 4.58 3.43 -2.16
C LEU A 48 3.08 3.18 -2.27
N ALA A 49 2.44 2.89 -1.14
CA ALA A 49 1.00 2.80 -1.02
C ALA A 49 0.57 3.57 0.23
N GLY A 50 -0.47 4.41 0.11
CA GLY A 50 -1.08 5.03 1.27
C GLY A 50 -1.89 4.01 2.08
N ASP A 51 -2.15 4.31 3.35
CA ASP A 51 -2.91 3.40 4.22
C ASP A 51 -4.37 3.20 3.77
N VAL A 52 -4.97 4.21 3.12
CA VAL A 52 -6.37 4.22 2.70
C VAL A 52 -6.44 4.16 1.17
N TRP A 53 -6.45 2.94 0.62
CA TRP A 53 -6.28 2.70 -0.82
C TRP A 53 -7.34 3.37 -1.69
N TRP A 54 -8.61 3.30 -1.29
CA TRP A 54 -9.71 3.95 -2.01
C TRP A 54 -9.63 5.48 -2.05
N ARG A 55 -8.82 6.09 -1.18
CA ARG A 55 -8.60 7.54 -1.13
C ARG A 55 -7.28 7.96 -1.77
N ALA A 56 -6.21 7.20 -1.51
CA ALA A 56 -4.87 7.51 -2.02
C ALA A 56 -4.66 7.03 -3.46
N GLY A 57 -5.45 6.05 -3.90
CA GLY A 57 -5.13 5.24 -5.07
C GLY A 57 -3.97 4.29 -4.80
N LEU A 58 -3.69 3.48 -5.80
CA LEU A 58 -2.47 2.68 -5.91
C LEU A 58 -1.71 3.21 -7.14
N HIS A 59 -0.39 3.29 -7.02
CA HIS A 59 0.46 3.84 -8.08
C HIS A 59 0.86 2.75 -9.07
N ASP A 60 0.89 3.07 -10.36
CA ASP A 60 1.39 2.16 -11.39
C ASP A 60 2.93 2.10 -11.45
N ASP A 61 3.60 3.07 -10.81
CA ASP A 61 5.06 3.25 -10.87
C ASP A 61 5.75 3.09 -9.51
N ALA A 62 7.02 2.69 -9.55
CA ALA A 62 7.91 2.71 -8.40
C ALA A 62 8.72 4.01 -8.38
N PHE A 63 9.09 4.47 -7.18
CA PHE A 63 9.79 5.73 -6.95
C PHE A 63 11.26 5.47 -6.67
N ALA A 64 12.15 6.25 -7.29
CA ALA A 64 13.58 6.13 -7.07
C ALA A 64 13.93 6.52 -5.63
N LYS A 65 14.92 5.84 -5.05
CA LYS A 65 15.42 6.14 -3.70
C LYS A 65 15.80 7.62 -3.51
N GLY A 66 16.29 8.28 -4.56
CA GLY A 66 16.63 9.71 -4.53
C GLY A 66 15.43 10.66 -4.35
N GLU A 67 14.21 10.19 -4.62
CA GLU A 67 12.97 10.96 -4.42
C GLU A 67 12.48 10.88 -2.96
N ILE A 68 12.97 9.91 -2.19
CA ILE A 68 12.57 9.68 -0.80
C ILE A 68 13.35 10.60 0.14
N ARG A 69 12.66 11.56 0.76
CA ARG A 69 13.28 12.53 1.67
C ARG A 69 13.64 11.95 3.05
N GLY A 70 13.02 10.85 3.45
CA GLY A 70 13.25 10.22 4.75
C GLY A 70 12.07 9.37 5.21
N LYS A 71 12.17 8.87 6.45
CA LYS A 71 11.14 8.05 7.10
C LYS A 71 10.49 8.82 8.24
N VAL A 72 9.16 8.84 8.27
CA VAL A 72 8.41 9.33 9.43
C VAL A 72 8.51 8.28 10.54
N ILE A 73 9.05 8.67 11.69
CA ILE A 73 9.24 7.78 12.86
C ILE A 73 8.18 7.99 13.95
N GLY A 74 7.35 9.02 13.83
CA GLY A 74 6.28 9.34 14.77
C GLY A 74 5.79 10.77 14.59
N TRP A 75 4.70 11.10 15.29
CA TRP A 75 4.17 12.46 15.39
C TRP A 75 4.19 12.84 16.87
N LEU A 76 4.85 13.95 17.21
CA LEU A 76 5.06 14.38 18.61
C LEU A 76 3.90 15.20 19.19
N GLY A 77 2.95 15.59 18.34
CA GLY A 77 1.83 16.42 18.70
C GLY A 77 2.14 17.88 18.92
N GLU A 78 1.07 18.68 18.89
CA GLU A 78 1.12 20.02 19.44
C GLU A 78 1.23 19.86 20.96
N GLY A 79 2.38 20.23 21.51
CA GLY A 79 2.53 20.37 22.95
C GLY A 79 1.50 21.39 23.43
N ASN A 80 0.63 20.98 24.35
CA ASN A 80 -0.16 21.92 25.14
C ASN A 80 0.75 22.87 25.92
#